data_AF-A0A0G1W317-F1
#
_entry.id   AF-A0A0G1W317-F1
#
_cell.length_a   1.000
_cell.length_b   1.000
_cell.length_c   1.000
_cell.angle_alpha   90.00
_cell.angle_beta   90.00
_cell.angle_gamma   90.00
#
_symmetry.space_group_name_H-M   'P 1'
#
loop_
_entity.id
_entity.type
_entity.pdbx_description
1 polymer ?
#
loop_
_entity_poly.entity_id
_entity_poly.type
_entity_poly.pdbx_seq_one_letter_code
_entity_poly.pdbx_strand_id
1 'polypeptide(L)' 'MKQRAFNEAAGTIFIILALLHLFRIFQGWEAVINGWKVPMGLSFAVVLVASFFALHAINLAKRK' A
#
# COMPACT_ATOMS: atom_id res chain seq x y z
N MET A 1 -19.35 6.25 8.98
CA MET A 1 -19.34 5.07 8.07
C MET A 1 -19.56 3.81 8.87
N LYS A 2 -20.10 2.75 8.25
CA LYS A 2 -20.10 1.40 8.86
C LYS A 2 -18.67 0.86 8.88
N GLN A 3 -18.29 0.11 9.92
CA GLN A 3 -16.93 -0.44 10.08
C GLN A 3 -16.48 -1.25 8.85
N ARG A 4 -17.39 -2.03 8.27
CA ARG A 4 -17.12 -2.78 7.04
C ARG A 4 -16.71 -1.89 5.87
N ALA A 5 -17.43 -0.79 5.62
CA ALA A 5 -17.11 0.13 4.53
C ALA A 5 -15.75 0.82 4.74
N PHE A 6 -15.42 1.14 6.00
CA PHE A 6 -14.09 1.64 6.34
C PHE A 6 -12.99 0.61 6.03
N ASN A 7 -13.18 -0.65 6.45
CA ASN A 7 -12.22 -1.72 6.20
C ASN A 7 -12.04 -2.00 4.71
N GLU A 8 -13.12 -1.96 3.92
CA GLU A 8 -13.06 -2.11 2.45
C GLU A 8 -12.25 -0.96 1.82
N ALA A 9 -12.56 0.29 2.16
CA ALA A 9 -11.83 1.45 1.64
C ALA A 9 -10.34 1.43 2.02
N ALA A 10 -10.03 1.13 3.29
CA ALA A 10 -8.65 1.02 3.76
C ALA A 10 -7.88 -0.07 3.01
N GLY A 11 -8.49 -1.26 2.83
CA GLY A 11 -7.90 -2.36 2.08
C GLY A 11 -7.61 -1.99 0.63
N THR A 12 -8.55 -1.34 -0.05
CA THR A 12 -8.36 -0.86 -1.43
C THR A 12 -7.21 0.14 -1.54
N ILE A 13 -7.11 1.10 -0.62
CA ILE A 13 -6.02 2.09 -0.62
C ILE A 13 -4.66 1.38 -0.45
N PHE A 14 -4.55 0.44 0.49
CA PHE A 14 -3.30 -0.28 0.70
C PHE A 14 -2.91 -1.19 -0.48
N ILE A 15 -3.88 -1.77 -1.19
CA ILE A 15 -3.60 -2.49 -2.45
C ILE A 15 -3.01 -1.54 -3.49
N ILE A 16 -3.64 -0.38 -3.70
CA ILE A 16 -3.16 0.60 -4.68
C ILE A 16 -1.74 1.04 -4.35
N LEU A 17 -1.45 1.31 -3.07
CA LEU A 17 -0.11 1.66 -2.61
C LEU A 17 0.90 0.54 -2.86
N ALA A 18 0.57 -0.72 -2.51
CA ALA A 18 1.45 -1.86 -2.75
C ALA A 18 1.77 -2.01 -4.25
N LEU A 19 0.77 -1.87 -5.12
CA LEU A 19 0.96 -1.93 -6.57
C LEU A 19 1.80 -0.77 -7.10
N LEU A 20 1.62 0.44 -6.59
CA LEU A 20 2.40 1.61 -6.99
C LEU A 20 3.88 1.43 -6.63
N HIS A 21 4.17 0.93 -5.43
CA HIS A 21 5.55 0.68 -5.02
C HIS A 21 6.18 -0.51 -5.76
N LEU A 22 5.39 -1.53 -6.10
CA LEU A 22 5.85 -2.64 -6.92
C LEU A 22 6.18 -2.17 -8.34
N PHE A 23 5.30 -1.38 -8.95
CA PHE A 23 5.55 -0.73 -10.24
C PHE A 23 6.82 0.13 -10.20
N ARG A 24 7.00 0.90 -9.13
CA ARG A 24 8.19 1.71 -8.90
C ARG A 24 9.47 0.85 -8.88
N ILE A 25 9.45 -0.31 -8.23
CA ILE A 25 10.59 -1.23 -8.19
C ILE A 25 10.91 -1.75 -9.60
N PHE A 26 9.91 -2.23 -10.33
CA PHE A 26 10.11 -2.82 -11.65
C PHE A 26 10.58 -1.82 -12.71
N GLN A 27 10.05 -0.60 -12.68
CA GLN A 27 10.41 0.43 -13.66
C GLN A 27 11.62 1.28 -13.23
N GLY A 28 12.16 1.05 -12.03
CA GLY A 28 13.19 1.92 -11.47
C GLY A 28 12.73 3.37 -11.29
N TRP A 29 11.43 3.60 -11.07
CA TRP A 29 10.87 4.96 -11.03
C TRP A 29 11.44 5.76 -9.84
N GLU A 30 12.10 6.88 -10.15
CA GLU A 30 12.58 7.81 -9.15
C GLU A 30 11.42 8.60 -8.53
N ALA A 31 11.20 8.42 -7.23
CA ALA A 31 10.29 9.24 -6.46
C ALA A 31 11.11 10.36 -5.79
N VAL A 32 10.79 11.61 -6.11
CA VAL A 32 11.43 12.80 -5.54
C VAL A 32 10.40 13.61 -4.80
N ILE A 33 10.61 13.84 -3.50
CA ILE A 33 9.71 14.60 -2.64
C ILE A 33 10.51 15.75 -2.04
N ASN A 34 10.14 16.99 -2.37
CA ASN A 34 10.84 18.19 -1.89
C ASN A 34 12.37 18.13 -2.10
N GLY A 35 12.80 17.66 -3.29
CA GLY A 35 14.22 17.50 -3.64
C GLY A 35 14.90 16.24 -3.07
N TRP A 36 14.27 15.51 -2.16
CA TRP A 36 14.80 14.25 -1.64
C TRP A 36 14.44 13.07 -2.55
N LYS A 37 15.46 12.39 -3.08
CA LYS A 37 15.31 11.12 -3.79
C LYS A 37 15.04 10.02 -2.78
N VAL A 38 13.83 9.47 -2.80
CA VAL A 38 13.45 8.38 -1.90
C VAL A 38 14.29 7.13 -2.22
N PRO A 39 15.00 6.53 -1.27
CA PRO A 39 15.73 5.29 -1.50
C PRO A 39 14.83 4.16 -2.03
N MET A 40 15.34 3.34 -2.94
CA MET A 40 14.56 2.20 -3.49
C MET A 40 14.26 1.14 -2.43
N GLY A 41 15.17 0.94 -1.46
CA GLY A 41 14.95 0.02 -0.33
C GLY A 41 13.66 0.28 0.45
N LEU A 42 13.23 1.54 0.57
CA LEU A 42 11.96 1.89 1.22
C LEU A 42 10.75 1.34 0.45
N SER A 43 10.78 1.27 -0.88
CA SER A 43 9.68 0.66 -1.64
C SER A 43 9.47 -0.80 -1.29
N PHE A 44 10.54 -1.59 -1.10
CA PHE A 44 10.39 -2.99 -0.72
C PHE A 44 9.71 -3.13 0.65
N ALA A 45 10.12 -2.31 1.62
CA ALA A 45 9.48 -2.28 2.94
C ALA A 45 8.00 -1.88 2.85
N VAL A 46 7.67 -0.86 2.04
CA VAL A 46 6.28 -0.41 1.86
C VAL A 46 5.44 -1.47 1.16
N VAL A 47 5.96 -2.18 0.15
CA VAL A 47 5.23 -3.29 -0.49
C VAL A 47 4.83 -4.35 0.55
N LEU A 48 5.76 -4.75 1.43
CA LEU A 48 5.49 -5.76 2.46
C LEU A 48 4.43 -5.28 3.45
N VAL A 49 4.59 -4.07 4.00
CA VAL A 49 3.69 -3.53 5.02
C VAL A 49 2.31 -3.24 4.42
N ALA A 50 2.23 -2.61 3.25
CA ALA A 50 0.97 -2.30 2.59
C ALA A 50 0.23 -3.58 2.19
N SER A 51 0.91 -4.62 1.69
CA SER A 51 0.29 -5.91 1.39
C SER A 51 -0.28 -6.56 2.66
N PHE A 52 0.46 -6.51 3.77
CA PHE A 52 -0.04 -7.03 5.06
C PHE A 52 -1.30 -6.28 5.51
N PHE A 53 -1.30 -4.95 5.48
CA PHE A 53 -2.48 -4.16 5.87
C PHE A 53 -3.66 -4.35 4.93
N ALA A 54 -3.44 -4.47 3.62
CA ALA A 54 -4.48 -4.79 2.66
C ALA A 54 -5.18 -6.11 3.01
N LEU A 55 -4.39 -7.17 3.24
CA LEU A 55 -4.93 -8.48 3.62
C LEU A 55 -5.68 -8.43 4.95
N HIS A 56 -5.14 -7.72 5.94
CA HIS A 56 -5.77 -7.59 7.25
C HIS A 56 -7.11 -6.84 7.16
N ALA A 57 -7.14 -5.72 6.45
CA ALA A 57 -8.35 -4.91 6.27
C ALA A 57 -9.45 -5.69 5.52
N ILE A 58 -9.09 -6.41 4.46
CA ILE A 58 -10.03 -7.26 3.71
C ILE A 58 -10.57 -8.39 4.59
N ASN A 59 -9.71 -9.02 5.39
CA ASN A 59 -10.14 -10.06 6.32
C ASN A 59 -11.10 -9.51 7.38
N LEU A 60 -10.87 -8.31 7.90
CA LEU A 60 -11.77 -7.64 8.83
C LEU A 60 -13.10 -7.23 8.18
N ALA A 61 -13.08 -6.79 6.92
CA ALA A 61 -14.31 -6.48 6.17
C ALA A 61 -15.22 -7.70 5.94
N LYS A 62 -14.61 -8.89 5.84
CA LYS A 62 -15.32 -10.17 5.65
C LYS A 62 -15.93 -10.73 6.93
N ARG A 63 -15.49 -10.28 8.11
CA ARG A 63 -16.07 -10.70 9.39
C ARG A 63 -17.43 -10.00 9.54
N LYS A 64 -18.48 -10.79 9.80
CA LYS A 64 -19.87 -10.34 9.94
C LYS A 64 -20.04 -9.41 11.13
#